data_AF-A0A7Y0SBN6-F1
#
_entry.id   AF-A0A7Y0SBN6-F1
#
_cell.length_a   1.000
_cell.length_b   1.000
_cell.length_c   1.000
_cell.angle_alpha   90.00
_cell.angle_beta   90.00
_cell.angle_gamma   90.00
#
_symmetry.space_group_name_H-M   'P 1'
#
loop_
_entity.id
_entity.type
_entity.pdbx_description
1 polymer ?
#
loop_
_entity_poly.entity_id
_entity_poly.type
_entity_poly.pdbx_seq_one_letter_code
_entity_poly.pdbx_strand_id
1 'polypeptide(L)'
;MQSSSDSIKLLQITDTHLFAADEGSLLSVKTVDSFNAVVADVLRRNVAFDYILATGDISQDHSAESYQRFANGVEPLEKDCFWLPG
;
A
#
# COMPACT_ATOMS: atom_id res chain seq x y z
N MET A 1 17.29 17.52 11.16
CA MET A 1 16.92 18.85 10.66
C MET A 1 15.66 18.69 9.84
N GLN A 2 14.50 19.05 10.38
CA GLN A 2 13.23 18.97 9.67
C GLN A 2 13.17 20.18 8.73
N SER A 3 13.25 19.95 7.43
CA SER A 3 13.12 21.00 6.44
C SER A 3 11.66 21.51 6.48
N SER A 4 11.48 22.79 6.81
CA SER A 4 10.22 23.51 6.71
C SER A 4 9.82 23.66 5.23
N SER A 5 9.15 22.64 4.72
CA SER A 5 8.37 22.73 3.50
C SER A 5 6.93 23.05 3.92
N ASP A 6 6.36 24.17 3.45
CA ASP A 6 4.93 24.50 3.65
C ASP A 6 3.98 23.51 2.92
N SER A 7 4.54 22.44 2.34
CA SER A 7 3.82 21.39 1.61
C SER A 7 4.18 20.01 2.14
N ILE A 8 3.19 19.12 2.12
CA ILE A 8 3.32 17.71 2.44
C ILE A 8 3.14 16.90 1.15
N LYS A 9 3.95 15.86 0.97
CA LYS A 9 3.83 14.92 -0.15
C LYS A 9 3.40 13.56 0.39
N LEU A 10 2.26 13.09 -0.11
CA LEU A 10 1.68 11.81 0.29
C LEU A 10 1.81 10.81 -0.86
N LEU A 11 2.24 9.60 -0.54
CA LEU A 11 2.06 8.46 -1.42
C LEU A 11 0.68 7.85 -1.16
N GLN A 12 -0.25 8.04 -2.07
CA GLN A 12 -1.58 7.45 -1.96
C GLN A 12 -1.57 6.04 -2.56
N ILE A 13 -2.03 5.06 -1.79
CA ILE A 13 -2.30 3.68 -2.22
C ILE A 13 -3.78 3.41 -1.95
N THR A 14 -4.50 2.74 -2.85
CA THR A 14 -5.95 2.54 -2.71
C THR A 14 -6.38 1.25 -3.42
N ASP A 15 -7.51 0.68 -2.99
CA ASP A 15 -8.21 -0.41 -3.69
C ASP A 15 -7.30 -1.61 -3.98
N THR A 16 -6.49 -2.02 -3.00
CA THR A 16 -5.55 -3.14 -3.17
C THR A 16 -6.26 -4.49 -3.19
N HIS A 17 -7.45 -4.60 -2.59
CA HIS A 17 -8.30 -5.80 -2.57
C HIS A 17 -7.51 -7.11 -2.33
N LEU A 18 -6.66 -7.12 -1.30
CA LEU A 18 -5.83 -8.27 -0.97
C LEU A 18 -6.66 -9.40 -0.36
N PHE A 19 -6.20 -10.63 -0.58
CA PHE A 19 -6.75 -11.84 0.03
C PHE A 19 -5.72 -12.49 0.95
N ALA A 20 -6.18 -13.30 1.91
CA ALA A 20 -5.33 -14.20 2.68
C ALA A 20 -4.64 -15.23 1.78
N ALA A 21 -5.38 -15.75 0.79
CA ALA A 21 -4.89 -16.75 -0.15
C ALA A 21 -3.91 -16.13 -1.14
N ASP A 22 -2.78 -16.80 -1.37
CA ASP A 22 -1.76 -16.34 -2.33
C ASP A 22 -2.30 -16.26 -3.77
N GLU A 23 -3.33 -17.04 -4.10
CA GLU A 23 -3.95 -17.04 -5.43
C GLU A 23 -5.21 -16.16 -5.53
N GLY A 24 -5.42 -15.31 -4.52
CA GLY A 24 -6.49 -14.32 -4.51
C GLY A 24 -6.45 -13.43 -5.74
N SER A 25 -7.56 -13.42 -6.49
CA SER A 25 -7.67 -12.66 -7.73
C SER A 25 -8.97 -11.87 -7.76
N LEU A 26 -8.88 -10.63 -8.24
CA LEU A 26 -10.03 -9.78 -8.51
C LEU A 26 -10.02 -9.42 -10.00
N LEU A 27 -11.12 -9.69 -10.70
CA LEU A 27 -11.24 -9.46 -12.15
C LEU A 27 -10.10 -10.11 -12.97
N SER A 28 -9.70 -11.33 -12.58
CA SER A 28 -8.57 -12.09 -13.16
C SER A 28 -7.17 -11.49 -12.95
N VAL A 29 -7.04 -10.48 -12.08
CA VAL A 29 -5.76 -9.93 -11.64
C VAL A 29 -5.43 -10.50 -10.28
N LYS A 30 -4.26 -11.14 -10.14
CA LYS A 30 -3.72 -11.56 -8.86
C LYS A 30 -3.32 -10.31 -8.07
N THR A 31 -4.13 -9.96 -7.07
CA THR A 31 -4.07 -8.62 -6.45
C THR A 31 -2.77 -8.40 -5.68
N VAL A 32 -2.24 -9.46 -5.06
CA VAL A 32 -0.93 -9.43 -4.39
C VAL A 32 0.22 -9.12 -5.35
N ASP A 33 0.21 -9.67 -6.57
CA ASP A 33 1.26 -9.42 -7.56
C ASP A 33 1.20 -7.98 -8.07
N SER A 34 -0.02 -7.48 -8.34
CA SER A 34 -0.25 -6.08 -8.75
C SER A 34 0.22 -5.11 -7.67
N PHE A 35 -0.18 -5.33 -6.41
CA PHE A 35 0.24 -4.51 -5.27
C PHE A 35 1.76 -4.50 -5.10
N ASN A 36 2.41 -5.67 -5.12
CA ASN A 36 3.85 -5.78 -5.01
C ASN A 36 4.58 -5.06 -6.16
N ALA A 37 4.05 -5.13 -7.38
CA ALA A 37 4.61 -4.43 -8.52
C ALA A 37 4.56 -2.90 -8.34
N VAL A 38 3.47 -2.37 -7.77
CA VAL A 38 3.35 -0.92 -7.46
C VAL A 38 4.37 -0.50 -6.40
N VAL A 39 4.49 -1.24 -5.29
CA VAL A 39 5.48 -0.93 -4.25
C VAL A 39 6.91 -0.98 -4.81
N ALA A 40 7.22 -2.02 -5.60
CA ALA A 40 8.52 -2.15 -6.24
C ALA A 40 8.80 -0.97 -7.20
N ASP A 41 7.80 -0.47 -7.93
CA ASP A 41 7.97 0.69 -8.79
C ASP A 41 8.26 1.98 -8.02
N VAL A 42 7.59 2.18 -6.87
CA VAL A 42 7.85 3.33 -5.98
C VAL A 42 9.30 3.32 -5.51
N LEU A 43 9.79 2.17 -5.02
CA LEU A 43 11.17 1.98 -4.59
C LEU A 43 12.16 2.23 -5.73
N ARG A 44 11.90 1.62 -6.90
CA ARG A 44 12.74 1.74 -8.09
C ARG A 44 12.84 3.18 -8.59
N ARG A 45 11.74 3.93 -8.54
CA ARG A 45 11.70 5.34 -8.96
C ARG A 45 12.31 6.28 -7.92
N ASN A 46 12.48 5.81 -6.68
CA ASN A 46 13.03 6.57 -5.56
C ASN A 46 12.35 7.95 -5.42
N VAL A 47 11.02 7.96 -5.46
CA VAL A 47 10.22 9.18 -5.32
C VAL A 47 10.27 9.67 -3.86
N ALA A 48 10.42 10.97 -3.66
CA ALA A 48 10.42 11.56 -2.31
C ALA A 48 8.99 11.86 -1.83
N PHE A 49 8.61 11.28 -0.69
CA PHE A 49 7.34 11.52 0.00
C PHE A 49 7.53 11.46 1.53
N ASP A 50 6.58 12.04 2.25
CA ASP A 50 6.61 12.20 3.69
C ASP A 50 5.86 11.06 4.40
N TYR A 51 4.70 10.65 3.86
CA TYR A 51 3.84 9.61 4.46
C TYR A 51 3.12 8.78 3.39
N ILE A 52 2.62 7.62 3.80
CA ILE A 52 1.74 6.77 3.01
C ILE A 52 0.31 7.00 3.48
N LEU A 53 -0.62 7.12 2.53
CA LEU A 53 -2.05 7.23 2.79
C LEU A 53 -2.79 6.11 2.04
N ALA A 54 -3.36 5.17 2.79
CA ALA A 54 -4.21 4.10 2.29
C ALA A 54 -5.68 4.51 2.35
N THR A 55 -6.36 4.70 1.22
CA THR A 55 -7.69 5.35 1.18
C THR A 55 -8.90 4.42 1.12
N GLY A 56 -8.74 3.13 1.40
CA GLY A 56 -9.85 2.17 1.46
C GLY A 56 -9.56 0.89 0.69
N ASP A 57 -10.48 -0.08 0.84
CA ASP A 57 -10.50 -1.35 0.11
C ASP A 57 -9.16 -2.09 0.09
N ILE A 58 -8.51 -2.11 1.27
CA ILE A 58 -7.23 -2.80 1.47
C ILE A 58 -7.41 -4.31 1.29
N SER A 59 -8.45 -4.86 1.92
CA SER A 59 -8.74 -6.28 2.02
C SER A 59 -10.06 -6.62 1.31
N GLN A 60 -10.06 -7.68 0.52
CA GLN A 60 -11.24 -8.20 -0.16
C GLN A 60 -12.00 -9.25 0.66
N ASP A 61 -11.30 -9.98 1.52
CA ASP A 61 -11.86 -11.07 2.34
C ASP A 61 -11.98 -10.73 3.83
N HIS A 62 -11.61 -9.51 4.22
CA HIS A 62 -11.61 -8.97 5.58
C HIS A 62 -10.84 -9.83 6.60
N SER A 63 -9.94 -10.69 6.12
CA SER A 63 -9.10 -11.54 6.97
C SER A 63 -7.97 -10.74 7.60
N ALA A 64 -7.51 -11.16 8.78
CA ALA A 64 -6.35 -10.55 9.41
C ALA A 64 -5.10 -10.72 8.53
N GLU A 65 -5.00 -11.85 7.83
CA GLU A 65 -3.88 -12.19 6.96
C GLU A 65 -3.79 -11.26 5.75
N SER A 66 -4.91 -10.87 5.13
CA SER A 66 -4.87 -9.90 4.01
C SER A 66 -4.46 -8.50 4.47
N TYR A 67 -4.85 -8.08 5.68
CA TYR A 67 -4.32 -6.85 6.28
C TYR A 67 -2.83 -6.96 6.62
N GLN A 68 -2.37 -8.10 7.14
CA GLN A 68 -0.95 -8.31 7.42
C GLN A 68 -0.11 -8.28 6.13
N ARG A 69 -0.64 -8.81 5.02
CA ARG A 69 0.01 -8.72 3.70
C ARG A 69 0.17 -7.26 3.25
N PHE A 70 -0.86 -6.43 3.43
CA PHE A 70 -0.73 -5.00 3.15
C PHE A 70 0.36 -4.36 4.01
N ALA A 71 0.31 -4.57 5.33
CA ALA A 71 1.28 -3.99 6.27
C ALA A 71 2.73 -4.39 5.92
N ASN A 72 2.96 -5.67 5.64
CA ASN A 72 4.27 -6.18 5.22
C ASN A 72 4.69 -5.63 3.85
N GLY A 73 3.75 -5.45 2.93
CA GLY A 73 4.05 -4.97 1.59
C GLY A 73 4.44 -3.49 1.55
N VAL A 74 3.92 -2.65 2.45
CA VAL A 74 4.32 -1.24 2.54
C VAL A 74 5.52 -1.00 3.44
N GLU A 75 5.90 -1.95 4.32
CA GLU A 75 7.06 -1.84 5.22
C GLU A 75 8.37 -1.40 4.53
N PRO A 76 8.75 -1.90 3.33
CA PRO A 76 9.97 -1.50 2.65
C PRO A 76 10.02 -0.02 2.24
N LEU A 77 8.89 0.69 2.26
CA LEU A 77 8.83 2.11 1.94
C LEU A 77 9.35 2.99 3.09
N GLU A 78 9.55 2.43 4.29
CA GLU A 78 10.15 3.09 5.46
C GLU A 78 9.49 4.45 5.82
N LYS A 79 8.16 4.54 5.70
CA LYS A 79 7.35 5.71 6.07
C LYS A 79 6.13 5.31 6.89
N ASP A 80 5.64 6.22 7.72
CA ASP A 80 4.39 5.99 8.45
C ASP A 80 3.21 5.90 7.48
N CYS A 81 2.33 4.94 7.73
CA CYS A 81 1.14 4.67 6.94
C CYS A 81 -0.13 5.01 7.72
N PHE A 82 -0.93 5.91 7.17
CA PHE A 82 -2.27 6.23 7.66
C PHE A 82 -3.30 5.54 6.78
N TRP A 83 -4.37 5.02 7.37
CA TRP A 83 -5.38 4.27 6.63
C TRP A 83 -6.80 4.75 6.95
N LEU A 84 -7.67 4.62 5.95
CA LEU A 84 -9.10 4.84 6.05
C LEU A 84 -9.82 3.53 5.70
N PRO A 85 -10.95 3.20 6.35
CA PRO A 85 -11.79 2.10 5.90
C PRO A 85 -12.39 2.44 4.52
N GLY A 86 -12.56 1.41 3.69
CA GLY A 86 -13.36 1.43 2.46
C GLY A 86 -14.64 0.65 2.64
#